data_AF-A0AAD7TTP4-F1
#
_entry.id   AF-A0AAD7TTP4-F1
#
_cell.length_a   1.000
_cell.length_b   1.000
_cell.length_c   1.000
_cell.angle_alpha   90.00
_cell.angle_beta   90.00
_cell.angle_gamma   90.00
#
_symmetry.space_group_name_H-M   'P 1'
#
loop_
_entity.id
_entity.type
_entity.pdbx_description
1 polymer ?
#
loop_
_entity_poly.entity_id
_entity_poly.type
_entity_poly.pdbx_seq_one_letter_code
_entity_poly.pdbx_strand_id
1 'polypeptide(L)' 'MLFNLKTALAFAVTLLFTGQVMGEALIATNPVAACNCPNNCSYRAGHSCRFYSGPSDNSPVLSGKCVDENGTLTCIAT' A
#
# COMPACT_ATOMS: atom_id res chain seq x y z
N MET A 1 -41.60 -42.38 -11.19
CA MET A 1 -40.59 -42.17 -10.12
C MET A 1 -40.34 -40.68 -10.03
N LEU A 2 -40.77 -40.05 -8.93
CA LEU A 2 -40.68 -38.61 -8.71
C LEU A 2 -39.49 -38.37 -7.76
N PHE A 3 -38.38 -37.84 -8.27
CA PHE A 3 -37.21 -37.51 -7.45
C PHE A 3 -37.49 -36.25 -6.63
N ASN A 4 -37.27 -36.35 -5.32
CA ASN A 4 -37.65 -35.37 -4.31
C ASN A 4 -36.72 -34.13 -4.34
N LEU A 5 -37.31 -32.95 -4.57
CA LEU A 5 -36.67 -31.61 -4.56
C LEU A 5 -36.39 -31.13 -3.12
N LYS A 6 -35.80 -31.99 -2.27
CA LYS A 6 -35.39 -31.68 -0.90
C LYS A 6 -33.88 -31.80 -0.78
N THR A 7 -33.14 -31.00 -1.53
CA THR A 7 -31.71 -30.83 -1.27
C THR A 7 -31.39 -29.36 -1.33
N ALA A 8 -31.23 -28.82 -0.12
CA ALA A 8 -31.06 -27.43 0.18
C ALA A 8 -29.88 -26.80 -0.58
N LEU A 9 -30.10 -25.54 -0.94
CA LEU A 9 -29.08 -24.51 -1.17
C LEU A 9 -27.81 -24.77 -0.34
N ALA A 10 -26.69 -24.98 -1.03
CA ALA A 10 -25.38 -24.77 -0.45
C ALA A 10 -24.74 -23.57 -1.17
N PHE A 11 -24.93 -22.38 -0.59
CA PHE A 11 -24.18 -21.20 -0.99
C PHE A 11 -22.75 -21.32 -0.43
N ALA A 12 -21.81 -21.74 -1.26
CA ALA A 12 -20.39 -21.68 -0.94
C ALA A 12 -19.89 -20.25 -1.20
N VAL A 13 -19.98 -19.39 -0.19
CA VAL A 13 -19.26 -18.09 -0.19
C VAL A 13 -17.81 -18.39 0.17
N THR A 14 -16.98 -18.62 -0.84
CA THR A 14 -15.52 -18.59 -0.68
C THR A 14 -15.09 -17.14 -0.54
N LEU A 15 -14.75 -16.75 0.69
CA LEU A 15 -14.08 -15.48 1.01
C LEU A 15 -12.73 -15.42 0.28
N LEU A 16 -12.69 -14.64 -0.80
CA LEU A 16 -11.47 -14.21 -1.47
C LEU A 16 -10.77 -13.17 -0.58
N PHE A 17 -10.00 -13.63 0.40
CA PHE A 17 -8.95 -12.79 0.98
C PHE A 17 -7.81 -12.73 -0.04
N THR A 18 -7.92 -11.83 -1.01
CA THR A 18 -6.77 -11.41 -1.81
C THR A 18 -5.81 -10.68 -0.88
N GLY A 19 -4.89 -11.44 -0.27
CA GLY A 19 -3.71 -10.88 0.37
C GLY A 19 -3.02 -9.98 -0.65
N GLN A 20 -3.03 -8.68 -0.38
CA GLN A 20 -2.38 -7.71 -1.22
C GLN A 20 -0.87 -7.98 -1.13
N VAL A 21 -0.34 -8.60 -2.17
CA VAL A 21 1.07 -8.90 -2.29
C VAL A 21 1.81 -7.58 -2.42
N MET A 22 2.45 -7.22 -1.30
CA MET A 22 3.73 -6.51 -1.19
C MET A 22 4.04 -5.59 -2.37
N GLY A 23 3.67 -4.32 -2.23
CA GLY A 23 4.11 -3.28 -3.15
C GLY A 23 5.63 -3.33 -3.24
N GLU A 24 6.14 -3.66 -4.43
CA GLU A 24 7.39 -3.08 -4.89
C GLU A 24 7.27 -1.59 -4.58
N ALA A 25 8.09 -1.10 -3.65
CA ALA A 25 8.00 0.28 -3.21
C ALA A 25 8.32 1.16 -4.43
N LEU A 26 7.29 1.54 -5.18
CA LEU A 26 7.39 2.53 -6.24
C LEU A 26 8.05 3.74 -5.61
N ILE A 27 9.17 4.15 -6.19
CA ILE A 27 9.90 5.31 -5.70
C ILE A 27 8.98 6.50 -5.89
N ALA A 28 8.64 7.15 -4.79
CA ALA A 28 7.69 8.25 -4.82
C ALA A 28 8.30 9.46 -5.55
N THR A 29 7.45 10.25 -6.18
CA THR A 29 7.88 11.49 -6.85
C THR A 29 8.19 12.62 -5.87
N ASN A 30 7.77 12.49 -4.60
CA ASN A 30 7.97 13.50 -3.57
C ASN A 30 7.95 12.86 -2.17
N PRO A 31 8.52 13.53 -1.14
CA PRO A 31 8.67 12.95 0.18
C PRO A 31 7.35 12.67 0.92
N VAL A 32 6.27 13.40 0.61
CA VAL A 32 4.96 13.16 1.23
C VAL A 32 4.31 11.91 0.63
N ALA A 33 4.31 11.76 -0.70
CA ALA A 33 3.77 10.58 -1.37
C ALA A 33 4.50 9.28 -0.99
N ALA A 34 5.76 9.38 -0.56
CA ALA A 34 6.55 8.24 -0.08
C ALA A 34 6.03 7.63 1.22
N CYS A 35 5.20 8.35 1.97
CA CYS A 35 4.72 7.94 3.29
C CYS A 35 3.20 7.89 3.43
N ASN A 36 2.45 8.28 2.38
CA ASN A 36 1.00 8.39 2.43
C ASN A 36 0.31 7.58 1.32
N CYS A 37 -1.02 7.51 1.40
CA CYS A 37 -1.86 6.96 0.34
C CYS A 37 -1.59 7.64 -1.03
N PRO A 38 -1.81 6.93 -2.15
CA PRO A 38 -2.43 5.60 -2.26
C PRO A 38 -1.47 4.42 -2.07
N ASN A 39 -0.16 4.64 -2.18
CA ASN A 39 0.82 3.56 -2.21
C ASN A 39 1.22 3.07 -0.81
N ASN A 40 1.16 3.97 0.19
CA ASN A 40 1.71 3.72 1.52
C ASN A 40 0.67 3.96 2.63
N CYS A 41 -0.60 3.62 2.40
CA CYS A 41 -1.69 3.87 3.33
C CYS A 41 -1.52 3.25 4.74
N SER A 42 -0.69 2.22 4.87
CA SER A 42 -0.40 1.57 6.16
C SER A 42 0.90 2.06 6.81
N TYR A 43 1.60 3.02 6.18
CA TYR A 43 2.84 3.57 6.75
C TYR A 43 2.54 4.43 7.98
N ARG A 44 3.53 4.47 8.86
CA ARG A 44 3.53 5.20 10.13
C ARG A 44 4.87 5.90 10.29
N ALA A 45 4.99 6.77 11.28
CA ALA A 45 6.30 7.33 11.66
C ALA A 45 7.31 6.19 11.92
N GLY A 46 8.53 6.33 11.39
CA GLY A 46 9.60 5.33 11.45
C GLY A 46 9.62 4.30 10.30
N HIS A 47 8.60 4.25 9.45
CA HIS A 47 8.68 3.45 8.22
C HIS A 47 9.79 3.96 7.30
N SER A 48 10.48 3.03 6.64
CA SER A 48 11.46 3.39 5.61
C SER A 48 10.73 3.89 4.37
N CYS A 49 11.23 4.95 3.76
CA CYS A 49 10.63 5.58 2.58
C CYS A 49 11.71 5.92 1.54
N ARG A 50 11.29 6.03 0.27
CA ARG A 50 12.17 6.37 -0.86
C ARG A 50 11.44 7.31 -1.81
N PHE A 51 12.15 8.34 -2.29
CA PHE A 51 11.60 9.28 -3.26
C PHE A 51 12.69 9.86 -4.18
N TYR A 52 12.29 10.34 -5.35
CA TYR A 52 13.18 11.06 -6.26
C TYR A 52 13.50 12.47 -5.72
N SER A 53 14.77 12.88 -5.77
CA SER A 53 15.19 14.23 -5.34
C SER A 53 14.79 15.34 -6.32
N GLY A 54 14.08 15.00 -7.39
CA GLY A 54 13.67 15.90 -8.46
C GLY A 54 12.51 15.32 -9.27
N PRO A 55 11.93 16.11 -10.19
CA PRO A 55 10.69 15.75 -10.90
C PRO A 55 10.87 14.69 -11.98
N SER A 56 12.11 14.34 -12.35
CA SER A 56 12.40 13.31 -13.35
C SER A 56 12.70 11.98 -12.68
N ASP A 57 12.28 10.88 -13.31
CA ASP A 57 12.62 9.52 -12.89
C ASP A 57 14.13 9.20 -13.02
N ASN A 58 14.90 10.07 -13.69
CA ASN A 58 16.37 10.01 -13.72
C ASN A 58 17.02 10.75 -12.53
N SER A 59 16.22 11.40 -11.68
CA SER A 59 16.76 12.10 -10.51
C SER A 59 17.30 11.08 -9.50
N PRO A 60 18.29 11.46 -8.69
CA PRO A 60 18.75 10.63 -7.58
C PRO A 60 17.60 10.17 -6.69
N VAL A 61 17.70 8.92 -6.22
CA VAL A 61 16.74 8.36 -5.27
C VAL A 61 17.27 8.57 -3.87
N LEU A 62 16.51 9.29 -3.05
CA LEU A 62 16.79 9.47 -1.64
C LEU A 62 16.04 8.41 -0.84
N SER A 63 16.70 7.88 0.19
CA SER A 63 16.11 6.95 1.15
C SER A 63 16.08 7.60 2.53
N GLY A 64 15.07 7.26 3.33
CA GLY A 64 14.87 7.93 4.60
C GLY A 64 13.83 7.26 5.47
N LYS A 65 13.29 8.05 6.40
CA LYS A 65 12.25 7.63 7.34
C LYS A 65 11.06 8.58 7.31
N CYS A 66 9.85 8.01 7.38
CA CYS A 66 8.64 8.79 7.56
C CYS A 66 8.62 9.42 8.95
N VAL A 67 8.38 10.72 9.03
CA VAL A 67 8.22 11.48 10.26
C VAL A 67 6.86 12.16 10.21
N ASP A 68 6.13 12.15 11.33
CA ASP A 68 4.88 12.90 11.44
C ASP A 68 5.21 14.39 11.65
N GLU A 69 4.88 15.21 10.65
CA GLU A 69 4.94 16.66 10.74
C GLU A 69 3.52 17.20 10.75
N ASN A 70 2.99 17.46 11.95
CA ASN A 70 1.66 18.04 12.17
C ASN A 70 0.53 17.22 11.52
N GLY A 71 0.56 15.89 11.66
CA GLY A 71 -0.45 14.97 11.15
C GLY A 71 -0.29 14.58 9.67
N THR A 72 0.80 15.01 9.02
CA THR A 72 1.19 14.52 7.69
C THR A 72 2.52 13.78 7.79
N LEU A 73 2.56 12.53 7.31
CA LEU A 73 3.82 11.79 7.26
C LEU A 73 4.69 12.31 6.11
N THR A 74 5.90 12.76 6.41
CA THR A 74 6.87 13.25 5.43
C THR A 74 8.13 12.39 5.47
N CYS A 75 8.63 11.97 4.31
CA CYS A 75 9.89 11.25 4.21
C CYS A 75 11.08 12.19 4.40
N ILE A 76 11.84 11.98 5.48
CA ILE A 76 13.08 12.71 5.75
C ILE A 76 14.25 11.83 5.33
N ALA A 77 15.02 12.29 4.34
CA ALA A 77 16.21 11.58 3.85
C ALA A 77 17.30 11.53 4.93
N THR A 78 17.98 10.38 5.06
CA THR A 78 19.03 10.13 6.06
C THR A 78 20.33 9.72 5.42
#